data_AF-A0A2M8NJM0-F1
#
_entry.id   AF-A0A2M8NJM0-F1
#
_cell.length_a   1.000
_cell.length_b   1.000
_cell.length_c   1.000
_cell.angle_alpha   90.00
_cell.angle_beta   90.00
_cell.angle_gamma   90.00
#
_symmetry.space_group_name_H-M   'P 1'
#
loop_
_entity.id
_entity.type
_entity.pdbx_description
1 polymer ?
#
loop_
_entity_poly.entity_id
_entity_poly.type
_entity_poly.pdbx_seq_one_letter_code
_entity_poly.pdbx_strand_id
1 'polypeptide(L)'
;METKEAEPISAPLAHVYISYARSDRDFVRRLANDLRQHGIRIWNDTASVVTAFNEWDQTRADAIKNSYAVLLVASPSGRRAESVRQDIETARVNIKRIIPVWADGSTWVDAAPPGFGSIQFIDARGTSYLNARSQLTAILLGLQTTQGSGAITSEIAVRNPYKGLRAFTIDDANDFFGRDAAINDILELLRRNPQMLAVIGASGSGKSSTVMAGLIPRLKAGALSGSRDWIYAPPFTPGESPIQNLIMSLTKALPDVGEERIRAAVADGAAAAKLLREVVYDGLKTRLVLIVDQFEEIFTLSNDDNRQHTINLLSAAAEDTNASVTVLLMLRADFFDRVLANPTLSAMISRHNYVLRPMTTAELREAIEKPAALAGLILESGLVEELLVDLGEEPGALPLLQFTLDALFAQREGRRLTISAYRNMGGVRGALAQHAETTFNLLRSDQHREIAQMLFLRLIEVGANGEAVRRRVTTDELLLVDDSSSAMMRQVIEEFIDAHLLFADTVGSTETVTLSHEALIRAWERLRGWIAERGDDLKIGSRIRADAVEW
;
A
#
# COMPACT_ATOMS: atom_id res chain seq x y z
N MET A 1 7.38 69.40 20.07
CA MET A 1 7.37 68.26 21.00
C MET A 1 7.22 67.02 20.15
N GLU A 2 8.35 66.51 19.67
CA GLU A 2 8.42 65.37 18.76
C GLU A 2 8.07 64.09 19.52
N THR A 3 6.99 63.43 19.10
CA THR A 3 6.67 62.06 19.52
C THR A 3 7.56 61.09 18.76
N LYS A 4 8.51 60.49 19.48
CA LYS A 4 9.32 59.36 19.02
C LYS A 4 8.41 58.24 18.52
N GLU A 5 8.48 57.97 17.22
CA GLU A 5 8.00 56.73 16.63
C GLU A 5 8.75 55.55 17.26
N ALA A 6 8.01 54.55 17.73
CA ALA A 6 8.56 53.30 18.20
C ALA A 6 9.16 52.56 17.00
N GLU A 7 10.45 52.25 17.07
CA GLU A 7 11.13 51.39 16.09
C GLU A 7 10.39 50.04 15.98
N PRO A 8 10.20 49.51 14.76
CA PRO A 8 9.61 48.20 14.58
C PRO A 8 10.50 47.13 15.20
N ILE A 9 9.93 46.32 16.08
CA ILE A 9 10.57 45.12 16.64
C ILE A 9 10.98 44.24 15.45
N SER A 10 12.29 44.19 15.19
CA SER A 10 12.94 43.36 14.18
C SER A 10 12.35 41.94 14.17
N ALA A 11 11.89 41.48 13.01
CA ALA A 11 11.41 40.11 12.85
C ALA A 11 12.51 39.12 13.30
N PRO A 12 12.15 38.04 14.03
CA PRO A 12 13.13 37.07 14.49
C PRO A 12 13.92 36.52 13.30
N LEU A 13 15.25 36.62 13.38
CA LEU A 13 16.17 36.21 12.32
C LEU A 13 16.05 34.70 12.07
N ALA A 14 15.90 34.31 10.81
CA ALA A 14 15.66 32.92 10.39
C ALA A 14 16.68 31.93 10.99
N HIS A 15 16.18 30.88 11.66
CA HIS A 15 16.99 29.83 12.29
C HIS A 15 16.49 28.42 11.96
N VAL A 16 17.37 27.43 12.17
CA VAL A 16 17.06 25.99 12.15
C VAL A 16 16.86 25.51 13.57
N TYR A 17 15.86 24.67 13.78
CA TYR A 17 15.64 23.98 15.05
C TYR A 17 16.18 22.55 14.97
N ILE A 18 16.87 22.06 16.00
CA ILE A 18 17.33 20.66 16.08
C ILE A 18 16.52 19.92 17.13
N SER A 19 15.73 18.93 16.69
CA SER A 19 14.98 17.99 17.54
C SER A 19 15.83 16.77 17.85
N TYR A 20 16.09 16.49 19.13
CA TYR A 20 16.98 15.41 19.56
C TYR A 20 16.68 14.91 20.98
N ALA A 21 17.14 13.70 21.32
CA ALA A 21 17.12 13.21 22.70
C ALA A 21 18.32 13.76 23.48
N ARG A 22 18.15 14.04 24.78
CA ARG A 22 19.24 14.58 25.63
C ARG A 22 20.52 13.73 25.63
N SER A 23 20.40 12.42 25.40
CA SER A 23 21.55 11.51 25.23
C SER A 23 22.43 11.85 24.04
N ASP A 24 21.88 12.49 23.02
CA ASP A 24 22.54 12.75 21.73
C ASP A 24 23.22 14.13 21.72
N ARG A 25 23.35 14.77 22.89
CA ARG A 25 23.82 16.15 23.06
C ARG A 25 25.21 16.40 22.49
N ASP A 26 26.12 15.43 22.59
CA ASP A 26 27.49 15.60 22.08
C ASP A 26 27.52 15.61 20.55
N PHE A 27 26.74 14.73 19.91
CA PHE A 27 26.55 14.75 18.46
C PHE A 27 25.91 16.07 18.01
N VAL A 28 24.86 16.51 18.70
CA VAL A 28 24.16 17.77 18.36
C VAL A 28 25.04 18.99 18.59
N ARG A 29 25.87 19.01 19.63
CA ARG A 29 26.82 20.10 19.87
C ARG A 29 27.82 20.21 18.72
N ARG A 30 28.37 19.08 18.26
CA ARG A 30 29.28 19.03 17.12
C ARG A 30 28.58 19.52 15.84
N LEU A 31 27.43 18.95 15.51
CA LEU A 31 26.64 19.32 14.34
C LEU A 31 26.24 20.81 14.34
N ALA A 32 25.78 21.33 15.47
CA ALA A 32 25.40 22.72 15.60
C ALA A 32 26.60 23.66 15.40
N ASN A 33 27.76 23.34 15.96
CA ASN A 33 28.98 24.14 15.79
C ASN A 33 29.44 24.13 14.33
N ASP A 34 29.42 22.97 13.68
CA ASP A 34 29.81 22.81 12.29
C ASP A 34 28.88 23.61 11.35
N LEU A 35 27.57 23.56 11.57
CA LEU A 35 26.61 24.34 10.77
C LEU A 35 26.73 25.86 11.03
N ARG A 36 26.98 26.27 12.28
CA ARG A 36 27.21 27.70 12.62
C ARG A 36 28.44 28.27 11.93
N GLN A 37 29.52 27.49 11.79
CA GLN A 37 30.72 27.89 11.04
C GLN A 37 30.41 28.16 9.55
N HIS A 38 29.31 27.62 9.02
CA HIS A 38 28.87 27.81 7.64
C HIS A 38 27.74 28.85 7.52
N GLY A 39 27.57 29.71 8.54
CA GLY A 39 26.61 30.82 8.52
C GLY A 39 25.17 30.43 8.87
N ILE A 40 24.92 29.18 9.26
CA ILE A 40 23.58 28.71 9.60
C ILE A 40 23.29 28.96 11.08
N ARG A 41 22.22 29.72 11.37
CA ARG A 41 21.77 29.97 12.73
C ARG A 41 21.02 28.75 13.27
N ILE A 42 21.51 28.21 14.38
CA ILE A 42 20.93 27.04 15.05
C ILE A 42 20.34 27.44 16.39
N TRP A 43 19.05 27.15 16.58
CA TRP A 43 18.40 27.14 17.88
C TRP A 43 18.49 25.74 18.49
N ASN A 44 19.00 25.66 19.71
CA ASN A 44 18.98 24.45 20.54
C ASN A 44 18.87 24.82 22.02
N ASP A 45 18.41 23.86 22.83
CA ASP A 45 18.20 23.94 24.29
C ASP A 45 19.44 24.32 25.12
N THR A 46 20.63 24.41 24.51
CA THR A 46 21.88 24.78 25.18
C THR A 46 22.17 26.28 25.16
N ALA A 47 21.37 27.09 24.46
CA ALA A 47 21.66 28.50 24.21
C ALA A 47 20.79 29.52 24.97
N SER A 48 19.85 29.11 25.83
CA SER A 48 18.95 30.05 26.50
C SER A 48 18.77 29.70 27.98
N VAL A 49 19.18 30.60 28.87
CA VAL A 49 18.85 30.58 30.30
C VAL A 49 17.39 31.03 30.43
N VAL A 50 16.47 30.11 30.75
CA VAL A 50 15.09 30.45 31.13
C VAL A 50 14.74 29.72 32.43
N THR A 51 14.19 30.48 33.37
CA THR A 51 14.15 30.18 34.82
C THR A 51 12.81 29.60 35.32
N ALA A 52 11.91 29.16 34.44
CA ALA A 52 10.60 28.62 34.84
C ALA A 52 10.10 27.46 33.93
N PHE A 53 9.57 26.39 34.55
CA PHE A 53 9.16 25.15 33.88
C PHE A 53 8.02 25.30 32.86
N ASN A 54 7.11 26.27 33.04
CA ASN A 54 5.93 26.44 32.16
C ASN A 54 6.20 27.32 30.93
N GLU A 55 7.28 28.11 30.94
CA GLU A 55 7.66 28.96 29.80
C GLU A 55 8.49 28.19 28.76
N TRP A 56 9.00 27.01 29.13
CA TRP A 56 9.95 26.26 28.31
C TRP A 56 9.30 25.54 27.14
N ASP A 57 8.13 24.93 27.34
CA ASP A 57 7.37 24.28 26.26
C ASP A 57 6.84 25.30 25.26
N GLN A 58 6.43 26.48 25.73
CA GLN A 58 5.96 27.56 24.88
C GLN A 58 7.12 28.18 24.07
N THR A 59 8.27 28.41 24.71
CA THR A 59 9.50 28.88 24.03
C THR A 59 9.97 27.89 22.97
N ARG A 60 9.88 26.59 23.25
CA ARG A 60 10.25 25.52 22.33
C ARG A 60 9.29 25.42 21.14
N ALA A 61 7.98 25.48 21.39
CA ALA A 61 6.97 25.50 20.34
C ALA A 61 7.14 26.74 19.44
N ASP A 62 7.42 27.91 20.03
CA ASP A 62 7.69 29.14 19.29
C ASP A 62 8.99 29.06 18.49
N ALA A 63 10.03 28.40 19.03
CA ALA A 63 11.27 28.16 18.29
C ALA A 63 11.05 27.26 17.07
N ILE A 64 10.22 26.21 17.20
CA ILE A 64 9.84 25.37 16.05
C ILE A 64 9.01 26.17 15.05
N LYS A 65 7.99 26.89 15.52
CA LYS A 65 7.10 27.74 14.71
C LYS A 65 7.86 28.82 13.94
N ASN A 66 8.91 29.39 14.51
CA ASN A 66 9.71 30.44 13.86
C ASN A 66 10.91 29.88 13.08
N SER A 67 11.17 28.57 13.15
CA SER A 67 12.23 27.95 12.35
C SER A 67 11.81 27.81 10.88
N TYR A 68 12.77 27.90 9.96
CA TYR A 68 12.54 27.60 8.54
C TYR A 68 12.76 26.11 8.21
N ALA A 69 13.42 25.37 9.10
CA ALA A 69 13.62 23.93 9.00
C ALA A 69 13.84 23.30 10.39
N VAL A 70 13.46 22.03 10.51
CA VAL A 70 13.68 21.18 11.69
C VAL A 70 14.61 20.03 11.31
N LEU A 71 15.79 19.95 11.92
CA LEU A 71 16.64 18.75 11.84
C LEU A 71 16.18 17.75 12.88
N LEU A 72 15.78 16.56 12.45
CA LEU A 72 15.38 15.47 13.33
C LEU A 72 16.52 14.49 13.50
N VAL A 73 17.12 14.47 14.69
CA VAL A 73 18.19 13.53 15.03
C VAL A 73 17.59 12.16 15.33
N ALA A 74 17.84 11.20 14.45
CA ALA A 74 17.40 9.83 14.56
C ALA A 74 18.49 8.97 15.21
N SER A 75 18.14 8.39 16.36
CA SER A 75 18.96 7.49 17.18
C SER A 75 18.02 6.55 17.96
N PRO A 76 18.48 5.40 18.45
CA PRO A 76 17.66 4.53 19.31
C PRO A 76 17.08 5.24 20.54
N SER A 77 17.79 6.24 21.05
CA SER A 77 17.34 7.08 22.17
C SER A 77 16.33 8.14 21.72
N GLY A 78 16.56 8.77 20.56
CA GLY A 78 15.66 9.72 19.91
C GLY A 78 14.30 9.13 19.58
N ARG A 79 14.27 7.89 19.07
CA ARG A 79 13.04 7.14 18.77
C ARG A 79 12.12 6.97 20.00
N ARG A 80 12.70 6.82 21.19
CA ARG A 80 11.96 6.61 22.46
C ARG A 80 11.68 7.90 23.22
N ALA A 81 12.26 9.02 22.82
CA ALA A 81 12.17 10.27 23.57
C ALA A 81 10.82 10.97 23.30
N GLU A 82 10.01 11.12 24.34
CA GLU A 82 8.74 11.84 24.29
C GLU A 82 8.91 13.29 23.79
N SER A 83 10.02 13.93 24.16
CA SER A 83 10.37 15.26 23.70
C SER A 83 10.52 15.34 22.18
N VAL A 84 11.08 14.30 21.54
CA VAL A 84 11.24 14.25 20.07
C VAL A 84 9.90 14.01 19.39
N ARG A 85 9.02 13.20 19.99
CA ARG A 85 7.65 12.98 19.50
C ARG A 85 6.85 14.28 19.45
N GLN A 86 6.90 15.06 20.54
CA GLN A 86 6.22 16.35 20.63
C GLN A 86 6.77 17.39 19.63
N ASP A 87 8.08 17.40 19.39
CA ASP A 87 8.69 18.26 18.36
C ASP A 87 8.21 17.90 16.96
N ILE A 88 8.10 16.60 16.65
CA ILE A 88 7.58 16.12 15.37
C ILE A 88 6.13 16.54 15.18
N GLU A 89 5.29 16.37 16.20
CA GLU A 89 3.88 16.78 16.17
C GLU A 89 3.76 18.29 15.96
N THR A 90 4.51 19.08 16.72
CA THR A 90 4.53 20.55 16.59
C THR A 90 5.02 21.00 15.21
N ALA A 91 6.07 20.36 14.69
CA ALA A 91 6.61 20.62 13.36
C ALA A 91 5.58 20.28 12.26
N ARG A 92 4.86 19.17 12.38
CA ARG A 92 3.80 18.76 11.44
C ARG A 92 2.63 19.75 11.44
N VAL A 93 2.15 20.14 12.62
CA VAL A 93 1.06 21.13 12.76
C VAL A 93 1.45 22.47 12.13
N ASN A 94 2.71 22.88 12.27
CA ASN A 94 3.23 24.13 11.70
C ASN A 94 3.82 23.98 10.29
N ILE A 95 3.58 22.85 9.62
CA ILE A 95 4.02 22.54 8.24
C ILE A 95 5.52 22.82 8.04
N LYS A 96 6.33 22.45 9.04
CA LYS A 96 7.78 22.64 9.01
C LYS A 96 8.45 21.54 8.21
N ARG A 97 9.49 21.92 7.46
CA ARG A 97 10.35 20.96 6.76
C ARG A 97 11.18 20.18 7.77
N ILE A 98 10.90 18.90 7.94
CA ILE A 98 11.65 17.99 8.80
C ILE A 98 12.71 17.27 7.95
N ILE A 99 13.97 17.39 8.33
CA ILE A 99 15.11 16.75 7.66
C ILE A 99 15.66 15.68 8.62
N PRO A 100 15.45 14.38 8.34
CA PRO A 100 15.95 13.31 9.19
C PRO A 100 17.47 13.16 9.06
N VAL A 101 18.17 13.14 10.20
CA VAL A 101 19.62 12.97 10.30
C VAL A 101 19.91 11.73 11.13
N TRP A 102 20.42 10.68 10.50
CA TRP A 102 20.76 9.43 11.19
C TRP A 102 22.07 9.59 11.95
N ALA A 103 21.98 9.65 13.28
CA ALA A 103 23.10 9.97 14.15
C ALA A 103 23.69 8.76 14.88
N ASP A 104 22.88 7.74 15.16
CA ASP A 104 23.31 6.53 15.85
C ASP A 104 22.35 5.35 15.58
N GLY A 105 22.75 4.13 15.93
CA GLY A 105 22.01 2.88 15.71
C GLY A 105 22.54 2.03 14.56
N SER A 106 22.21 0.74 14.55
CA SER A 106 22.66 -0.25 13.56
C SER A 106 21.89 -0.14 12.24
N THR A 107 20.56 -0.07 12.32
CA THR A 107 19.66 0.08 11.16
C THR A 107 18.82 1.35 11.26
N TRP A 108 18.37 1.88 10.12
CA TRP A 108 17.51 3.07 10.09
C TRP A 108 16.19 2.82 10.83
N VAL A 109 15.62 1.61 10.66
CA VAL A 109 14.35 1.22 11.28
C VAL A 109 14.42 1.28 12.81
N ASP A 110 15.58 0.99 13.40
CA ASP A 110 15.78 1.02 14.86
C ASP A 110 16.02 2.44 15.40
N ALA A 111 16.48 3.36 14.55
CA ALA A 111 16.83 4.73 14.92
C ALA A 111 15.74 5.76 14.57
N ALA A 112 14.96 5.52 13.53
CA ALA A 112 13.94 6.43 13.04
C ALA A 112 12.77 6.53 14.03
N PRO A 113 12.24 7.72 14.33
CA PRO A 113 10.98 7.85 15.06
C PRO A 113 9.80 7.21 14.29
N PRO A 114 8.71 6.81 14.97
CA PRO A 114 7.52 6.27 14.31
C PRO A 114 7.02 7.17 13.16
N GLY A 115 6.72 6.56 12.01
CA GLY A 115 6.30 7.29 10.80
C GLY A 115 7.44 7.82 9.92
N PHE A 116 8.71 7.53 10.24
CA PHE A 116 9.88 7.89 9.42
C PHE A 116 10.61 6.67 8.80
N GLY A 117 10.08 5.46 8.95
CA GLY A 117 10.75 4.21 8.54
C GLY A 117 11.06 4.10 7.03
N SER A 118 10.28 4.76 6.17
CA SER A 118 10.44 4.73 4.71
C SER A 118 10.79 6.10 4.11
N ILE A 119 11.25 7.05 4.93
CA ILE A 119 11.59 8.42 4.49
C ILE A 119 13.10 8.51 4.19
N GLN A 120 13.45 9.30 3.17
CA GLN A 120 14.86 9.61 2.86
C GLN A 120 15.52 10.35 4.03
N PHE A 121 16.72 9.90 4.42
CA PHE A 121 17.50 10.44 5.54
C PHE A 121 18.93 10.77 5.11
N ILE A 122 19.62 11.55 5.95
CA ILE A 122 21.04 11.86 5.79
C ILE A 122 21.82 11.02 6.80
N ASP A 123 22.66 10.08 6.34
CA ASP A 123 23.50 9.27 7.23
C ASP A 123 24.70 10.08 7.74
N ALA A 124 24.66 10.45 9.02
CA ALA A 124 25.69 11.23 9.69
C ALA A 124 26.54 10.38 10.67
N ARG A 125 26.48 9.04 10.60
CA ARG A 125 27.26 8.17 11.47
C ARG A 125 28.71 8.03 10.98
N GLY A 126 29.63 7.86 11.93
CA GLY A 126 31.01 7.46 11.66
C GLY A 126 31.70 8.28 10.55
N THR A 127 32.22 7.59 9.53
CA THR A 127 32.94 8.18 8.39
C THR A 127 32.03 8.97 7.45
N SER A 128 30.72 8.74 7.47
CA SER A 128 29.73 9.46 6.64
C SER A 128 29.45 10.89 7.13
N TYR A 129 29.87 11.24 8.35
CA TYR A 129 29.58 12.54 8.97
C TYR A 129 30.02 13.74 8.13
N LEU A 130 31.18 13.68 7.49
CA LEU A 130 31.67 14.80 6.66
C LEU A 130 30.79 15.03 5.42
N ASN A 131 30.29 13.94 4.81
CA ASN A 131 29.36 14.03 3.68
C ASN A 131 28.00 14.56 4.15
N ALA A 132 27.49 14.05 5.28
CA ALA A 132 26.25 14.54 5.88
C ALA A 132 26.30 16.04 6.20
N ARG A 133 27.41 16.52 6.76
CA ARG A 133 27.65 17.94 7.06
C ARG A 133 27.57 18.80 5.79
N SER A 134 28.21 18.37 4.70
CA SER A 134 28.16 19.07 3.41
C SER A 134 26.75 19.10 2.82
N GLN A 135 26.05 17.97 2.84
CA GLN A 135 24.66 17.87 2.36
C GLN A 135 23.71 18.75 3.18
N LEU A 136 23.80 18.68 4.51
CA LEU A 136 23.00 19.51 5.42
C LEU A 136 23.28 20.99 5.20
N THR A 137 24.55 21.38 5.04
CA THR A 137 24.91 22.77 4.78
C THR A 137 24.30 23.26 3.47
N ALA A 138 24.41 22.48 2.39
CA ALA A 138 23.83 22.83 1.10
C ALA A 138 22.29 22.97 1.15
N ILE A 139 21.62 22.03 1.79
CA ILE A 139 20.14 22.05 1.96
C ILE A 139 19.73 23.27 2.77
N LEU A 140 20.37 23.53 3.91
CA LEU A 140 19.98 24.58 4.83
C LEU A 140 20.30 25.98 4.30
N LEU A 141 21.42 26.17 3.60
CA LEU A 141 21.70 27.43 2.90
C LEU A 141 20.74 27.66 1.74
N GLY A 142 20.42 26.61 0.98
CA GLY A 142 19.41 26.68 -0.08
C GLY A 142 18.03 27.10 0.44
N LEU A 143 17.68 26.69 1.66
CA LEU A 143 16.45 27.09 2.34
C LEU A 143 16.49 28.52 2.92
N GLN A 144 17.66 29.02 3.32
CA GLN A 144 17.83 30.41 3.78
C GLN A 144 17.70 31.40 2.64
N THR A 145 18.27 31.09 1.47
CA THR A 145 18.23 31.97 0.30
C THR A 145 16.84 32.08 -0.32
N THR A 146 15.94 31.11 -0.07
CA THR A 146 14.54 31.16 -0.55
C THR A 146 13.63 32.11 0.26
N GLN A 147 14.09 32.63 1.41
CA GLN A 147 13.30 33.54 2.26
C GLN A 147 13.47 35.02 1.87
N GLY A 148 14.39 35.36 0.94
CA GLY A 148 14.60 36.72 0.46
C GLY A 148 14.86 36.75 -1.05
N SER A 149 13.92 37.31 -1.81
CA SER A 149 13.89 37.44 -3.27
C SER A 149 13.27 36.27 -4.03
N GLY A 150 12.36 36.62 -4.94
CA GLY A 150 11.41 35.72 -5.59
C GLY A 150 12.03 34.73 -6.57
N ALA A 151 11.26 33.65 -6.76
CA ALA A 151 11.24 32.73 -7.89
C ALA A 151 12.56 32.06 -8.27
N ILE A 152 12.92 31.01 -7.52
CA ILE A 152 13.41 29.75 -8.11
C ILE A 152 12.66 28.60 -7.43
N THR A 153 11.82 27.93 -8.20
CA THR A 153 11.08 26.72 -7.84
C THR A 153 12.05 25.55 -7.60
N SER A 154 12.47 25.34 -6.36
CA SER A 154 12.90 24.00 -5.93
C SER A 154 11.63 23.24 -5.52
N GLU A 155 11.24 22.24 -6.31
CA GLU A 155 10.04 21.42 -6.09
C GLU A 155 9.93 20.99 -4.62
N ILE A 156 8.88 21.47 -3.93
CA ILE A 156 8.27 20.70 -2.87
C ILE A 156 7.94 19.35 -3.52
N ALA A 157 8.58 18.26 -3.09
CA ALA A 157 8.25 16.93 -3.59
C ALA A 157 6.77 16.70 -3.32
N VAL A 158 5.96 16.87 -4.37
CA VAL A 158 4.53 16.66 -4.31
C VAL A 158 4.34 15.19 -3.95
N ARG A 159 3.50 14.86 -2.97
CA ARG A 159 3.25 13.46 -2.63
C ARG A 159 2.42 12.86 -3.78
N ASN A 160 2.85 11.73 -4.31
CA ASN A 160 2.03 10.97 -5.25
C ASN A 160 0.85 10.31 -4.52
N PRO A 161 -0.41 10.62 -4.86
CA PRO A 161 -1.56 9.99 -4.22
C PRO A 161 -1.96 8.68 -4.91
N TYR A 162 -1.44 8.39 -6.11
CA TYR A 162 -1.75 7.18 -6.88
C TYR A 162 -0.82 6.04 -6.48
N LYS A 163 -1.34 4.81 -6.45
CA LYS A 163 -0.62 3.67 -5.86
C LYS A 163 0.11 2.80 -6.89
N GLY A 164 -0.03 3.10 -8.18
CA GLY A 164 0.47 2.28 -9.25
C GLY A 164 -0.22 0.91 -9.24
N LEU A 165 0.56 -0.16 -9.21
CA LEU A 165 0.05 -1.54 -9.17
C LEU A 165 -0.15 -2.08 -7.75
N ARG A 166 0.14 -1.27 -6.71
CA ARG A 166 -0.10 -1.66 -5.32
C ARG A 166 -1.57 -1.53 -4.95
N ALA A 167 -2.07 -2.46 -4.15
CA ALA A 167 -3.41 -2.38 -3.59
C ALA A 167 -3.51 -1.25 -2.53
N PHE A 168 -4.63 -0.54 -2.49
CA PHE A 168 -4.91 0.39 -1.40
C PHE A 168 -5.14 -0.37 -0.09
N THR A 169 -4.49 0.11 0.96
CA THR A 169 -4.55 -0.42 2.33
C THR A 169 -5.26 0.54 3.28
N ILE A 170 -5.39 0.16 4.55
CA ILE A 170 -5.98 1.00 5.60
C ILE A 170 -5.28 2.37 5.71
N ASP A 171 -3.96 2.41 5.48
CA ASP A 171 -3.17 3.64 5.58
C ASP A 171 -3.40 4.61 4.40
N ASP A 172 -4.01 4.12 3.32
CA ASP A 172 -4.27 4.89 2.10
C ASP A 172 -5.67 5.52 2.08
N ALA A 173 -6.41 5.48 3.20
CA ALA A 173 -7.79 5.95 3.29
C ALA A 173 -8.00 7.40 2.81
N ASN A 174 -7.01 8.26 3.01
CA ASN A 174 -7.06 9.67 2.59
C ASN A 174 -6.93 9.87 1.07
N ASP A 175 -6.49 8.83 0.34
CA ASP A 175 -6.29 8.87 -1.11
C ASP A 175 -7.34 8.04 -1.85
N PHE A 176 -8.27 7.39 -1.12
CA PHE A 176 -9.23 6.43 -1.68
C PHE A 176 -10.60 7.07 -1.91
N PHE A 177 -10.95 7.28 -3.19
CA PHE A 177 -12.18 7.96 -3.62
C PHE A 177 -12.96 7.18 -4.68
N GLY A 178 -14.19 7.62 -4.97
CA GLY A 178 -15.06 7.03 -6.00
C GLY A 178 -15.81 5.78 -5.54
N ARG A 179 -15.64 5.32 -4.30
CA ARG A 179 -16.38 4.16 -3.75
C ARG A 179 -17.34 4.52 -2.63
N ASP A 180 -17.62 5.81 -2.43
CA ASP A 180 -18.42 6.29 -1.30
C ASP A 180 -19.84 5.69 -1.27
N ALA A 181 -20.51 5.60 -2.43
CA ALA A 181 -21.84 5.00 -2.53
C ALA A 181 -21.81 3.51 -2.11
N ALA A 182 -20.91 2.72 -2.71
CA ALA A 182 -20.78 1.30 -2.38
C ALA A 182 -20.43 1.06 -0.90
N ILE A 183 -19.56 1.90 -0.33
CA ILE A 183 -19.20 1.80 1.09
C ILE A 183 -20.38 2.14 1.99
N ASN A 184 -21.19 3.14 1.62
CA ASN A 184 -22.41 3.47 2.36
C ASN A 184 -23.43 2.34 2.32
N ASP A 185 -23.62 1.69 1.17
CA ASP A 185 -24.49 0.52 1.05
C ASP A 185 -24.00 -0.64 1.96
N ILE A 186 -22.69 -0.90 1.96
CA ILE A 186 -22.08 -1.92 2.82
C ILE A 186 -22.27 -1.57 4.30
N LEU A 187 -22.10 -0.30 4.68
CA LEU A 187 -22.36 0.17 6.05
C LEU A 187 -23.84 -0.02 6.43
N GLU A 188 -24.78 0.21 5.53
CA GLU A 188 -26.21 -0.06 5.76
C GLU A 188 -26.50 -1.54 5.98
N LEU A 189 -25.86 -2.42 5.23
CA LEU A 189 -25.94 -3.86 5.46
C LEU A 189 -25.37 -4.22 6.84
N LEU A 190 -24.24 -3.64 7.23
CA LEU A 190 -23.63 -3.87 8.53
C LEU A 190 -24.46 -3.31 9.71
N ARG A 191 -25.27 -2.26 9.50
CA ARG A 191 -26.22 -1.76 10.51
C ARG A 191 -27.26 -2.80 10.91
N ARG A 192 -27.60 -3.73 10.01
CA ARG A 192 -28.51 -4.85 10.28
C ARG A 192 -27.88 -5.93 11.17
N ASN A 193 -26.63 -5.69 11.58
CA ASN A 193 -25.87 -6.55 12.47
C ASN A 193 -25.67 -7.99 11.94
N PRO A 194 -25.23 -8.17 10.68
CA PRO A 194 -24.98 -9.49 10.15
C PRO A 194 -23.73 -10.09 10.80
N GLN A 195 -23.77 -11.40 11.04
CA GLN A 195 -22.62 -12.14 11.57
C GLN A 195 -21.61 -12.48 10.48
N MET A 196 -22.05 -12.47 9.21
CA MET A 196 -21.21 -12.56 8.04
C MET A 196 -21.75 -11.63 6.95
N LEU A 197 -20.85 -10.96 6.23
CA LEU A 197 -21.16 -10.20 5.02
C LEU A 197 -20.10 -10.49 3.95
N ALA A 198 -20.55 -10.97 2.79
CA ALA A 198 -19.68 -11.20 1.64
C ALA A 198 -19.70 -10.02 0.68
N VAL A 199 -18.52 -9.55 0.25
CA VAL A 199 -18.32 -8.59 -0.83
C VAL A 199 -17.87 -9.34 -2.08
N ILE A 200 -18.74 -9.41 -3.08
CA ILE A 200 -18.57 -10.24 -4.27
C ILE A 200 -18.32 -9.35 -5.48
N GLY A 201 -17.40 -9.71 -6.37
CA GLY A 201 -17.13 -8.91 -7.57
C GLY A 201 -16.02 -9.48 -8.44
N ALA A 202 -15.93 -9.00 -9.68
CA ALA A 202 -14.93 -9.45 -10.65
C ALA A 202 -13.48 -9.26 -10.14
N SER A 203 -12.53 -9.97 -10.75
CA SER A 203 -11.10 -9.76 -10.49
C SER A 203 -10.71 -8.30 -10.83
N GLY A 204 -9.90 -7.66 -9.98
CA GLY A 204 -9.47 -6.27 -10.20
C GLY A 204 -10.54 -5.20 -10.02
N SER A 205 -11.77 -5.55 -9.57
CA SER A 205 -12.84 -4.57 -9.28
C SER A 205 -12.60 -3.73 -8.03
N GLY A 206 -11.52 -3.98 -7.29
CA GLY A 206 -11.17 -3.22 -6.08
C GLY A 206 -11.92 -3.65 -4.81
N LYS A 207 -12.32 -4.93 -4.69
CA LYS A 207 -12.97 -5.48 -3.48
C LYS A 207 -12.15 -5.24 -2.22
N SER A 208 -10.91 -5.71 -2.22
CA SER A 208 -9.97 -5.59 -1.11
C SER A 208 -9.73 -4.13 -0.76
N SER A 209 -9.45 -3.27 -1.75
CA SER A 209 -9.29 -1.82 -1.52
C SER A 209 -10.55 -1.13 -0.98
N THR A 210 -11.74 -1.50 -1.45
CA THR A 210 -13.02 -0.96 -0.95
C THR A 210 -13.21 -1.30 0.53
N VAL A 211 -12.85 -2.52 0.93
CA VAL A 211 -12.91 -2.91 2.34
C VAL A 211 -11.79 -2.25 3.14
N MET A 212 -10.53 -2.42 2.74
CA MET A 212 -9.36 -2.00 3.52
C MET A 212 -9.20 -0.49 3.60
N ALA A 213 -9.27 0.23 2.48
CA ALA A 213 -9.05 1.68 2.44
C ALA A 213 -10.35 2.48 2.58
N GLY A 214 -11.50 1.85 2.29
CA GLY A 214 -12.80 2.51 2.30
C GLY A 214 -13.62 2.25 3.57
N LEU A 215 -13.95 0.98 3.81
CA LEU A 215 -14.89 0.55 4.84
C LEU A 215 -14.27 0.55 6.24
N ILE A 216 -13.15 -0.15 6.42
CA ILE A 216 -12.50 -0.33 7.73
C ILE A 216 -12.13 1.01 8.39
N PRO A 217 -11.54 2.00 7.68
CA PRO A 217 -11.21 3.30 8.27
C PRO A 217 -12.46 4.04 8.76
N ARG A 218 -13.58 3.96 8.01
CA ARG A 218 -14.86 4.56 8.43
C ARG A 218 -15.44 3.87 9.64
N LEU A 219 -15.38 2.53 9.72
CA LEU A 219 -15.80 1.78 10.89
C LEU A 219 -14.96 2.17 12.13
N LYS A 220 -13.62 2.23 12.00
CA LYS A 220 -12.72 2.71 13.06
C LYS A 220 -12.99 4.17 13.47
N ALA A 221 -13.48 5.00 12.55
CA ALA A 221 -13.90 6.38 12.82
C ALA A 221 -15.30 6.48 13.48
N GLY A 222 -16.01 5.36 13.67
CA GLY A 222 -17.32 5.32 14.31
C GLY A 222 -18.50 5.50 13.36
N ALA A 223 -18.39 5.07 12.10
CA ALA A 223 -19.51 5.09 11.15
C ALA A 223 -20.71 4.26 11.60
N LEU A 224 -20.51 3.29 12.51
CA LEU A 224 -21.56 2.54 13.19
C LEU A 224 -21.47 2.76 14.71
N SER A 225 -22.59 2.62 15.41
CA SER A 225 -22.62 2.76 16.86
C SER A 225 -21.68 1.75 17.52
N GLY A 226 -20.74 2.23 18.34
CA GLY A 226 -19.74 1.42 19.04
C GLY A 226 -18.60 0.91 18.16
N SER A 227 -18.56 1.19 16.85
CA SER A 227 -17.54 0.61 15.98
C SER A 227 -16.12 1.14 16.21
N ARG A 228 -15.97 2.27 16.89
CA ARG A 228 -14.65 2.77 17.30
C ARG A 228 -13.92 1.82 18.23
N ASP A 229 -14.67 1.10 19.06
CA ASP A 229 -14.16 0.24 20.12
C ASP A 229 -14.11 -1.24 19.71
N TRP A 230 -14.51 -1.55 18.46
CA TRP A 230 -14.41 -2.90 17.92
C TRP A 230 -12.96 -3.30 17.70
N ILE A 231 -12.70 -4.60 17.81
CA ILE A 231 -11.42 -5.21 17.50
C ILE A 231 -11.42 -5.57 16.02
N TYR A 232 -10.44 -5.09 15.28
CA TYR A 232 -10.28 -5.39 13.85
C TYR A 232 -9.11 -6.34 13.67
N ALA A 233 -9.39 -7.60 13.35
CA ALA A 233 -8.33 -8.54 13.05
C ALA A 233 -7.61 -8.13 11.75
N PRO A 234 -6.28 -8.26 11.67
CA PRO A 234 -5.57 -8.07 10.41
C PRO A 234 -6.18 -8.97 9.32
N PRO A 235 -6.35 -8.48 8.09
CA PRO A 235 -6.84 -9.31 7.00
C PRO A 235 -5.95 -10.53 6.85
N PHE A 236 -6.56 -11.69 6.64
CA PHE A 236 -5.85 -12.88 6.24
C PHE A 236 -6.44 -13.42 4.95
N THR A 237 -5.58 -14.15 4.24
CA THR A 237 -5.89 -14.82 3.00
C THR A 237 -5.77 -16.32 3.23
N PRO A 238 -6.74 -17.15 2.82
CA PRO A 238 -6.74 -18.58 3.13
C PRO A 238 -5.44 -19.31 2.76
N GLY A 239 -4.93 -19.22 1.53
CA GLY A 239 -3.71 -19.92 1.15
C GLY A 239 -3.79 -21.46 1.27
N GLU A 240 -2.61 -22.10 1.30
CA GLU A 240 -2.48 -23.55 1.52
C GLU A 240 -2.84 -23.97 2.96
N SER A 241 -2.64 -23.05 3.91
CA SER A 241 -2.76 -23.27 5.36
C SER A 241 -3.75 -22.29 6.00
N PRO A 242 -5.05 -22.34 5.63
CA PRO A 242 -6.05 -21.36 6.05
C PRO A 242 -6.23 -21.27 7.56
N ILE A 243 -6.08 -22.39 8.25
CA ILE A 243 -6.16 -22.47 9.71
C ILE A 243 -5.00 -21.74 10.38
N GLN A 244 -3.78 -21.91 9.88
CA GLN A 244 -2.60 -21.23 10.43
C GLN A 244 -2.69 -19.72 10.17
N ASN A 245 -3.17 -19.32 8.99
CA ASN A 245 -3.37 -17.90 8.65
C ASN A 245 -4.45 -17.25 9.52
N LEU A 246 -5.54 -17.97 9.81
CA LEU A 246 -6.57 -17.54 10.76
C LEU A 246 -5.99 -17.39 12.18
N ILE A 247 -5.21 -18.38 12.66
CA ILE A 247 -4.56 -18.31 13.98
C ILE A 247 -3.65 -17.07 14.06
N MET A 248 -2.83 -16.81 13.05
CA MET A 248 -1.95 -15.64 13.03
C MET A 248 -2.72 -14.31 13.07
N SER A 249 -3.85 -14.23 12.36
CA SER A 249 -4.73 -13.06 12.39
C SER A 249 -5.35 -12.86 13.78
N LEU A 250 -5.90 -13.92 14.37
CA LEU A 250 -6.50 -13.88 15.70
C LEU A 250 -5.48 -13.57 16.81
N THR A 251 -4.29 -14.15 16.76
CA THR A 251 -3.22 -13.89 17.74
C THR A 251 -2.79 -12.42 17.72
N LYS A 252 -2.72 -11.80 16.53
CA LYS A 252 -2.44 -10.36 16.42
C LYS A 252 -3.59 -9.50 16.94
N ALA A 253 -4.84 -9.94 16.73
CA ALA A 253 -6.03 -9.22 17.17
C ALA A 253 -6.26 -9.32 18.68
N LEU A 254 -5.90 -10.45 19.28
CA LEU A 254 -6.17 -10.83 20.67
C LEU A 254 -4.88 -11.28 21.38
N PRO A 255 -3.88 -10.39 21.54
CA PRO A 255 -2.57 -10.76 22.08
C PRO A 255 -2.63 -11.34 23.50
N ASP A 256 -3.59 -10.88 24.31
CA ASP A 256 -3.75 -11.31 25.72
C ASP A 256 -4.28 -12.75 25.88
N VAL A 257 -4.83 -13.35 24.82
CA VAL A 257 -5.36 -14.72 24.86
C VAL A 257 -4.23 -15.75 24.76
N GLY A 258 -3.14 -15.40 24.08
CA GLY A 258 -2.01 -16.29 23.80
C GLY A 258 -2.26 -17.24 22.62
N GLU A 259 -1.21 -17.44 21.81
CA GLU A 259 -1.29 -18.25 20.58
C GLU A 259 -1.70 -19.70 20.85
N GLU A 260 -1.17 -20.35 21.88
CA GLU A 260 -1.50 -21.74 22.22
C GLU A 260 -2.98 -21.95 22.52
N ARG A 261 -3.60 -21.00 23.23
CA ARG A 261 -5.03 -21.06 23.55
C ARG A 261 -5.89 -20.85 22.31
N ILE A 262 -5.48 -19.93 21.42
CA ILE A 262 -6.14 -19.73 20.13
C ILE A 262 -6.02 -20.97 19.26
N ARG A 263 -4.81 -21.54 19.14
CA ARG A 263 -4.53 -22.75 18.37
C ARG A 263 -5.37 -23.94 18.85
N ALA A 264 -5.44 -24.15 20.16
CA ALA A 264 -6.27 -25.20 20.76
C ALA A 264 -7.76 -24.99 20.48
N ALA A 265 -8.25 -23.74 20.51
CA ALA A 265 -9.65 -23.43 20.24
C ALA A 265 -10.00 -23.57 18.75
N VAL A 266 -9.14 -23.14 17.83
CA VAL A 266 -9.36 -23.22 16.38
C VAL A 266 -9.32 -24.68 15.87
N ALA A 267 -8.82 -25.63 16.65
CA ALA A 267 -8.94 -27.06 16.34
C ALA A 267 -10.39 -27.56 16.29
N ASP A 268 -11.34 -26.86 16.92
CA ASP A 268 -12.77 -27.20 16.92
C ASP A 268 -13.64 -25.95 16.74
N GLY A 269 -14.61 -26.00 15.81
CA GLY A 269 -15.45 -24.84 15.49
C GLY A 269 -16.22 -24.28 16.69
N ALA A 270 -16.76 -25.16 17.53
CA ALA A 270 -17.54 -24.76 18.70
C ALA A 270 -16.65 -24.20 19.82
N ALA A 271 -15.46 -24.78 20.02
CA ALA A 271 -14.46 -24.27 20.96
C ALA A 271 -13.95 -22.87 20.55
N ALA A 272 -13.71 -22.64 19.27
CA ALA A 272 -13.33 -21.33 18.74
C ALA A 272 -14.42 -20.28 18.99
N ALA A 273 -15.68 -20.59 18.63
CA ALA A 273 -16.82 -19.69 18.86
C ALA A 273 -17.00 -19.39 20.36
N LYS A 274 -16.87 -20.40 21.22
CA LYS A 274 -16.93 -20.24 22.67
C LYS A 274 -15.81 -19.34 23.21
N LEU A 275 -14.56 -19.57 22.79
CA LEU A 275 -13.43 -18.73 23.19
C LEU A 275 -13.66 -17.27 22.78
N LEU A 276 -14.08 -17.04 21.53
CA LEU A 276 -14.33 -15.69 21.04
C LEU A 276 -15.47 -15.02 21.82
N ARG A 277 -16.55 -15.74 22.16
CA ARG A 277 -17.60 -15.19 23.02
C ARG A 277 -17.08 -14.83 24.42
N GLU A 278 -16.35 -15.73 25.07
CA GLU A 278 -15.79 -15.50 26.42
C GLU A 278 -14.86 -14.28 26.45
N VAL A 279 -13.97 -14.16 25.46
CA VAL A 279 -12.97 -13.08 25.42
C VAL A 279 -13.59 -11.77 24.94
N VAL A 280 -14.30 -11.79 23.81
CA VAL A 280 -14.73 -10.58 23.10
C VAL A 280 -16.03 -10.04 23.67
N TYR A 281 -17.01 -10.91 23.93
CA TYR A 281 -18.33 -10.49 24.41
C TYR A 281 -18.37 -10.42 25.93
N ASP A 282 -18.04 -11.49 26.64
CA ASP A 282 -18.16 -11.53 28.11
C ASP A 282 -17.05 -10.71 28.80
N GLY A 283 -15.81 -10.82 28.31
CA GLY A 283 -14.65 -10.11 28.84
C GLY A 283 -14.59 -8.64 28.42
N LEU A 284 -14.43 -8.41 27.11
CA LEU A 284 -14.17 -7.08 26.55
C LEU A 284 -15.45 -6.28 26.23
N LYS A 285 -16.62 -6.92 26.21
CA LYS A 285 -17.91 -6.31 25.87
C LYS A 285 -17.88 -5.54 24.55
N THR A 286 -17.19 -6.11 23.57
CA THR A 286 -16.99 -5.50 22.25
C THR A 286 -17.34 -6.49 21.13
N ARG A 287 -16.95 -6.16 19.90
CA ARG A 287 -17.09 -6.98 18.70
C ARG A 287 -15.75 -7.17 18.02
N LEU A 288 -15.53 -8.37 17.50
CA LEU A 288 -14.42 -8.71 16.62
C LEU A 288 -14.88 -8.66 15.16
N VAL A 289 -14.16 -7.94 14.32
CA VAL A 289 -14.33 -7.96 12.86
C VAL A 289 -13.22 -8.84 12.28
N LEU A 290 -13.60 -10.01 11.78
CA LEU A 290 -12.70 -10.94 11.10
C LEU A 290 -12.75 -10.66 9.60
N ILE A 291 -11.60 -10.47 8.98
CA ILE A 291 -11.49 -10.05 7.58
C ILE A 291 -10.81 -11.16 6.78
N VAL A 292 -11.54 -11.74 5.85
CA VAL A 292 -11.09 -12.83 4.96
C VAL A 292 -10.99 -12.30 3.54
N ASP A 293 -9.78 -11.99 3.10
CA ASP A 293 -9.53 -11.50 1.74
C ASP A 293 -9.18 -12.67 0.80
N GLN A 294 -9.50 -12.54 -0.48
CA GLN A 294 -9.31 -13.59 -1.51
C GLN A 294 -9.87 -14.96 -1.07
N PHE A 295 -11.12 -15.00 -0.60
CA PHE A 295 -11.71 -16.23 -0.08
C PHE A 295 -11.77 -17.38 -1.10
N GLU A 296 -11.79 -17.07 -2.39
CA GLU A 296 -11.70 -18.06 -3.46
C GLU A 296 -10.54 -19.05 -3.29
N GLU A 297 -9.45 -18.65 -2.63
CA GLU A 297 -8.29 -19.48 -2.38
C GLU A 297 -8.61 -20.72 -1.54
N ILE A 298 -9.69 -20.71 -0.77
CA ILE A 298 -10.14 -21.90 -0.04
C ILE A 298 -10.50 -23.05 -1.00
N PHE A 299 -10.93 -22.74 -2.23
CA PHE A 299 -11.34 -23.72 -3.23
C PHE A 299 -10.19 -24.16 -4.13
N THR A 300 -9.17 -23.31 -4.28
CA THR A 300 -8.05 -23.56 -5.21
C THR A 300 -6.79 -24.01 -4.49
N LEU A 301 -6.50 -23.45 -3.32
CA LEU A 301 -5.20 -23.63 -2.65
C LEU A 301 -5.29 -24.55 -1.43
N SER A 302 -6.44 -24.60 -0.75
CA SER A 302 -6.61 -25.44 0.44
C SER A 302 -7.03 -26.86 0.10
N ASN A 303 -6.46 -27.86 0.79
CA ASN A 303 -6.96 -29.24 0.74
C ASN A 303 -8.38 -29.36 1.34
N ASP A 304 -9.07 -30.45 1.04
CA ASP A 304 -10.49 -30.60 1.39
C ASP A 304 -10.74 -30.60 2.92
N ASP A 305 -9.85 -31.21 3.71
CA ASP A 305 -9.96 -31.23 5.17
C ASP A 305 -9.82 -29.83 5.77
N ASN A 306 -8.78 -29.09 5.39
CA ASN A 306 -8.55 -27.70 5.83
C ASN A 306 -9.64 -26.76 5.33
N ARG A 307 -10.13 -26.95 4.09
CA ARG A 307 -11.24 -26.20 3.52
C ARG A 307 -12.49 -26.38 4.36
N GLN A 308 -12.90 -27.62 4.59
CA GLN A 308 -14.12 -27.91 5.33
C GLN A 308 -14.00 -27.45 6.80
N HIS A 309 -12.83 -27.63 7.42
CA HIS A 309 -12.58 -27.15 8.78
C HIS A 309 -12.68 -25.62 8.88
N THR A 310 -12.09 -24.90 7.93
CA THR A 310 -12.18 -23.43 7.88
C THR A 310 -13.63 -22.97 7.68
N ILE A 311 -14.37 -23.61 6.77
CA ILE A 311 -15.80 -23.31 6.55
C ILE A 311 -16.60 -23.54 7.83
N ASN A 312 -16.35 -24.64 8.55
CA ASN A 312 -17.04 -24.94 9.81
C ASN A 312 -16.72 -23.89 10.89
N LEU A 313 -15.48 -23.42 10.98
CA LEU A 313 -15.07 -22.35 11.90
C LEU A 313 -15.79 -21.03 11.59
N LEU A 314 -15.81 -20.62 10.33
CA LEU A 314 -16.50 -19.41 9.90
C LEU A 314 -18.02 -19.52 10.11
N SER A 315 -18.60 -20.70 9.89
CA SER A 315 -20.01 -20.99 10.19
C SER A 315 -20.32 -20.88 11.67
N ALA A 316 -19.51 -21.49 12.53
CA ALA A 316 -19.69 -21.44 13.97
C ALA A 316 -19.61 -19.99 14.50
N ALA A 317 -18.71 -19.17 13.95
CA ALA A 317 -18.67 -17.74 14.25
C ALA A 317 -19.92 -17.00 13.76
N ALA A 318 -20.44 -17.37 12.58
CA ALA A 318 -21.62 -16.75 11.99
C ALA A 318 -22.97 -17.25 12.56
N GLU A 319 -22.98 -18.27 13.41
CA GLU A 319 -24.17 -18.77 14.12
C GLU A 319 -24.29 -18.21 15.55
N ASP A 320 -23.25 -17.56 16.08
CA ASP A 320 -23.28 -16.96 17.43
C ASP A 320 -24.22 -15.74 17.55
N THR A 321 -25.47 -15.97 17.96
CA THR A 321 -26.51 -14.95 18.12
C THR A 321 -26.12 -13.76 19.02
N ASN A 322 -25.05 -13.88 19.81
CA ASN A 322 -24.50 -12.79 20.62
C ASN A 322 -23.55 -11.85 19.84
N ALA A 323 -23.61 -11.77 18.51
CA ALA A 323 -22.95 -10.76 17.65
C ALA A 323 -21.51 -10.34 18.05
N SER A 324 -20.77 -11.30 18.60
CA SER A 324 -19.42 -11.14 19.15
C SER A 324 -18.39 -11.06 18.03
N VAL A 325 -18.72 -11.65 16.88
CA VAL A 325 -17.90 -11.71 15.67
C VAL A 325 -18.73 -11.29 14.45
N THR A 326 -18.15 -10.45 13.60
CA THR A 326 -18.63 -10.18 12.25
C THR A 326 -17.55 -10.62 11.26
N VAL A 327 -17.87 -11.56 10.37
CA VAL A 327 -16.97 -12.00 9.30
C VAL A 327 -17.22 -11.17 8.04
N LEU A 328 -16.21 -10.41 7.60
CA LEU A 328 -16.18 -9.73 6.32
C LEU A 328 -15.37 -10.55 5.33
N LEU A 329 -16.03 -11.05 4.29
CA LEU A 329 -15.44 -11.96 3.32
C LEU A 329 -15.41 -11.32 1.93
N MET A 330 -14.27 -11.36 1.23
CA MET A 330 -14.16 -10.90 -0.15
C MET A 330 -14.01 -12.09 -1.07
N LEU A 331 -14.88 -12.18 -2.08
CA LEU A 331 -14.96 -13.32 -2.98
C LEU A 331 -15.03 -12.86 -4.43
N ARG A 332 -14.34 -13.55 -5.33
CA ARG A 332 -14.55 -13.33 -6.76
C ARG A 332 -15.84 -13.97 -7.27
N ALA A 333 -16.52 -13.25 -8.17
CA ALA A 333 -17.81 -13.68 -8.71
C ALA A 333 -17.75 -15.01 -9.49
N ASP A 334 -16.60 -15.35 -10.08
CA ASP A 334 -16.38 -16.60 -10.83
C ASP A 334 -16.26 -17.85 -9.95
N PHE A 335 -16.18 -17.70 -8.62
CA PHE A 335 -16.19 -18.80 -7.65
C PHE A 335 -17.53 -18.97 -6.95
N PHE A 336 -18.56 -18.25 -7.37
CA PHE A 336 -19.87 -18.29 -6.73
C PHE A 336 -20.58 -19.64 -6.91
N ASP A 337 -20.30 -20.36 -8.01
CA ASP A 337 -20.76 -21.73 -8.23
C ASP A 337 -20.25 -22.70 -7.14
N ARG A 338 -18.98 -22.56 -6.74
CA ARG A 338 -18.36 -23.34 -5.66
C ARG A 338 -18.99 -23.06 -4.30
N VAL A 339 -19.39 -21.79 -4.06
CA VAL A 339 -20.17 -21.42 -2.87
C VAL A 339 -21.54 -22.09 -2.88
N LEU A 340 -22.24 -22.08 -4.01
CA LEU A 340 -23.56 -22.71 -4.13
C LEU A 340 -23.51 -24.24 -3.96
N ALA A 341 -22.41 -24.88 -4.37
CA ALA A 341 -22.18 -26.31 -4.18
C ALA A 341 -21.96 -26.71 -2.71
N ASN A 342 -21.64 -25.77 -1.82
CA ASN A 342 -21.48 -26.02 -0.39
C ASN A 342 -22.71 -25.49 0.39
N PRO A 343 -23.55 -26.36 0.99
CA PRO A 343 -24.78 -25.93 1.66
C PRO A 343 -24.56 -24.91 2.79
N THR A 344 -23.49 -25.07 3.56
CA THR A 344 -23.15 -24.19 4.69
C THR A 344 -22.79 -22.78 4.20
N LEU A 345 -21.86 -22.67 3.24
CA LEU A 345 -21.48 -21.38 2.65
C LEU A 345 -22.63 -20.74 1.90
N SER A 346 -23.39 -21.52 1.13
CA SER A 346 -24.57 -21.04 0.41
C SER A 346 -25.59 -20.41 1.36
N ALA A 347 -25.90 -21.06 2.49
CA ALA A 347 -26.81 -20.54 3.49
C ALA A 347 -26.29 -19.25 4.15
N MET A 348 -24.98 -19.15 4.41
CA MET A 348 -24.37 -17.98 5.04
C MET A 348 -24.29 -16.77 4.09
N ILE A 349 -23.74 -16.97 2.89
CA ILE A 349 -23.46 -15.91 1.91
C ILE A 349 -24.76 -15.40 1.26
N SER A 350 -25.76 -16.28 1.05
CA SER A 350 -27.03 -15.87 0.42
C SER A 350 -27.87 -14.94 1.32
N ARG A 351 -27.64 -14.95 2.64
CA ARG A 351 -28.37 -14.07 3.58
C ARG A 351 -27.91 -12.62 3.50
N HIS A 352 -26.59 -12.41 3.41
CA HIS A 352 -25.98 -11.08 3.40
C HIS A 352 -24.77 -11.06 2.48
N ASN A 353 -24.98 -10.54 1.27
CA ASN A 353 -23.89 -10.23 0.34
C ASN A 353 -24.10 -8.86 -0.30
N TYR A 354 -22.99 -8.28 -0.75
CA TYR A 354 -22.95 -7.07 -1.54
C TYR A 354 -22.18 -7.35 -2.83
N VAL A 355 -22.80 -7.11 -3.98
CA VAL A 355 -22.16 -7.26 -5.28
C VAL A 355 -21.51 -5.93 -5.66
N LEU A 356 -20.18 -5.88 -5.58
CA LEU A 356 -19.38 -4.74 -5.98
C LEU A 356 -19.33 -4.65 -7.51
N ARG A 357 -20.01 -3.64 -8.03
CA ARG A 357 -20.09 -3.36 -9.47
C ARG A 357 -18.83 -2.65 -9.98
N PRO A 358 -18.54 -2.70 -11.29
CA PRO A 358 -17.58 -1.80 -11.92
C PRO A 358 -17.90 -0.34 -11.57
N MET A 359 -16.86 0.49 -11.43
CA MET A 359 -17.04 1.90 -11.15
C MET A 359 -17.69 2.58 -12.36
N THR A 360 -18.62 3.48 -12.09
CA THR A 360 -19.18 4.38 -13.10
C THR A 360 -18.14 5.42 -13.51
N THR A 361 -18.35 6.07 -14.66
CA THR A 361 -17.50 7.19 -15.12
C THR A 361 -17.39 8.31 -14.09
N ALA A 362 -18.47 8.60 -13.35
CA ALA A 362 -18.46 9.60 -12.29
C ALA A 362 -17.59 9.17 -11.09
N GLU A 363 -17.73 7.91 -10.66
CA GLU A 363 -16.91 7.33 -9.59
C GLU A 363 -15.42 7.29 -9.98
N LEU A 364 -15.10 6.89 -11.22
CA LEU A 364 -13.72 6.90 -11.74
C LEU A 364 -13.14 8.31 -11.76
N ARG A 365 -13.92 9.31 -12.19
CA ARG A 365 -13.52 10.71 -12.16
C ARG A 365 -13.15 11.16 -10.74
N GLU A 366 -13.98 10.82 -9.75
CA GLU A 366 -13.66 11.13 -8.35
C GLU A 366 -12.36 10.47 -7.87
N ALA A 367 -12.13 9.21 -8.28
CA ALA A 367 -10.91 8.46 -7.96
C ALA A 367 -9.64 9.04 -8.61
N ILE A 368 -9.78 9.91 -9.61
CA ILE A 368 -8.68 10.63 -10.27
C ILE A 368 -8.53 12.02 -9.64
N GLU A 369 -9.59 12.81 -9.62
CA GLU A 369 -9.54 14.25 -9.32
C GLU A 369 -9.38 14.55 -7.82
N LYS A 370 -10.13 13.87 -6.95
CA LYS A 370 -10.08 14.13 -5.49
C LYS A 370 -8.70 13.84 -4.87
N PRO A 371 -8.04 12.69 -5.13
CA PRO A 371 -6.71 12.44 -4.57
C PRO A 371 -5.67 13.43 -5.12
N ALA A 372 -5.76 13.82 -6.40
CA ALA A 372 -4.91 14.84 -7.00
C ALA A 372 -5.05 16.19 -6.27
N ALA A 373 -6.29 16.64 -6.05
CA ALA A 373 -6.57 17.89 -5.37
C ALA A 373 -6.01 17.90 -3.94
N LEU A 374 -6.17 16.81 -3.18
CA LEU A 374 -5.61 16.68 -1.83
C LEU A 374 -4.07 16.68 -1.81
N ALA A 375 -3.44 16.11 -2.84
CA ALA A 375 -1.99 16.16 -3.02
C ALA A 375 -1.48 17.53 -3.51
N GLY A 376 -2.37 18.45 -3.89
CA GLY A 376 -2.02 19.73 -4.51
C GLY A 376 -1.51 19.60 -5.95
N LEU A 377 -1.97 18.57 -6.66
CA LEU A 377 -1.73 18.35 -8.08
C LEU A 377 -2.77 19.07 -8.93
N ILE A 378 -2.36 19.48 -10.13
CA ILE A 378 -3.20 20.13 -11.13
C ILE A 378 -3.33 19.19 -12.31
N LEU A 379 -4.54 18.70 -12.57
CA LEU A 379 -4.85 17.96 -13.79
C LEU A 379 -5.13 18.97 -14.91
N GLU A 380 -4.48 18.82 -16.06
CA GLU A 380 -4.76 19.65 -17.23
C GLU A 380 -6.20 19.41 -17.74
N SER A 381 -6.87 20.47 -18.17
CA SER A 381 -8.25 20.41 -18.67
C SER A 381 -8.34 19.48 -19.88
N GLY A 382 -9.21 18.47 -19.85
CA GLY A 382 -9.35 17.46 -20.91
C GLY A 382 -8.60 16.15 -20.63
N LEU A 383 -7.65 16.13 -19.68
CA LEU A 383 -6.86 14.94 -19.37
C LEU A 383 -7.73 13.82 -18.80
N VAL A 384 -8.63 14.17 -17.88
CA VAL A 384 -9.50 13.18 -17.21
C VAL A 384 -10.48 12.59 -18.23
N GLU A 385 -10.99 13.41 -19.16
CA GLU A 385 -11.85 12.96 -20.25
C GLU A 385 -11.13 11.95 -21.15
N GLU A 386 -9.89 12.24 -21.58
CA GLU A 386 -9.09 11.31 -22.39
C GLU A 386 -8.80 10.01 -21.65
N LEU A 387 -8.40 10.08 -20.37
CA LEU A 387 -8.18 8.90 -19.53
C LEU A 387 -9.43 8.01 -19.44
N LEU A 388 -10.60 8.62 -19.21
CA LEU A 388 -11.86 7.89 -19.07
C LEU A 388 -12.33 7.26 -20.39
N VAL A 389 -12.09 7.93 -21.53
CA VAL A 389 -12.38 7.38 -22.86
C VAL A 389 -11.47 6.19 -23.16
N ASP A 390 -10.17 6.31 -22.91
CA ASP A 390 -9.19 5.25 -23.18
C ASP A 390 -9.39 4.02 -22.27
N LEU A 391 -9.91 4.23 -21.06
CA LEU A 391 -10.18 3.15 -20.12
C LEU A 391 -11.41 2.32 -20.51
N GLY A 392 -12.41 2.94 -21.14
CA GLY A 392 -13.61 2.26 -21.65
C GLY A 392 -14.27 1.29 -20.65
N GLU A 393 -14.71 0.13 -21.16
CA GLU A 393 -15.19 -1.00 -20.34
C GLU A 393 -14.09 -2.07 -20.13
N GLU A 394 -12.81 -1.68 -20.10
CA GLU A 394 -11.71 -2.64 -19.99
C GLU A 394 -11.79 -3.51 -18.71
N PRO A 395 -11.73 -4.86 -18.85
CA PRO A 395 -11.56 -5.74 -17.71
C PRO A 395 -10.29 -5.42 -16.95
N GLY A 396 -10.38 -5.21 -15.63
CA GLY A 396 -9.22 -4.81 -14.82
C GLY A 396 -8.79 -3.36 -15.01
N ALA A 397 -9.72 -2.47 -15.39
CA ALA A 397 -9.50 -1.04 -15.54
C ALA A 397 -8.83 -0.36 -14.33
N LEU A 398 -9.16 -0.72 -13.09
CA LEU A 398 -8.72 0.05 -11.92
C LEU A 398 -7.20 -0.02 -11.65
N PRO A 399 -6.55 -1.22 -11.62
CA PRO A 399 -5.09 -1.28 -11.55
C PRO A 399 -4.39 -0.54 -12.69
N LEU A 400 -4.92 -0.67 -13.91
CA LEU A 400 -4.35 -0.04 -15.10
C LEU A 400 -4.47 1.49 -15.05
N LEU A 401 -5.59 2.01 -14.56
CA LEU A 401 -5.77 3.43 -14.27
C LEU A 401 -4.75 3.93 -13.23
N GLN A 402 -4.62 3.22 -12.10
CA GLN A 402 -3.67 3.61 -11.05
C GLN A 402 -2.22 3.57 -11.52
N PHE A 403 -1.85 2.58 -12.33
CA PHE A 403 -0.55 2.51 -12.98
C PHE A 403 -0.30 3.70 -13.91
N THR A 404 -1.27 4.02 -14.77
CA THR A 404 -1.16 5.13 -15.71
C THR A 404 -1.00 6.47 -14.98
N LEU A 405 -1.77 6.69 -13.91
CA LEU A 405 -1.69 7.91 -13.12
C LEU A 405 -0.37 8.03 -12.34
N ASP A 406 0.18 6.91 -11.86
CA ASP A 406 1.50 6.84 -11.21
C ASP A 406 2.63 7.18 -12.20
N ALA A 407 2.58 6.61 -13.41
CA ALA A 407 3.51 6.93 -14.49
C ALA A 407 3.40 8.40 -14.93
N LEU A 408 2.17 8.93 -15.05
CA LEU A 408 1.93 10.33 -15.39
C LEU A 408 2.40 11.29 -14.30
N PHE A 409 2.27 10.89 -13.03
CA PHE A 409 2.82 11.63 -11.91
C PHE A 409 4.35 11.72 -11.99
N ALA A 410 5.03 10.65 -12.41
CA ALA A 410 6.48 10.64 -12.57
C ALA A 410 6.96 11.58 -13.70
N GLN A 411 6.13 11.78 -14.74
CA GLN A 411 6.43 12.66 -15.90
C GLN A 411 5.81 14.06 -15.78
N ARG A 412 5.27 14.43 -14.62
CA ARG A 412 4.56 15.71 -14.41
C ARG A 412 5.50 16.92 -14.57
N GLU A 413 4.91 18.06 -14.90
CA GLU A 413 5.59 19.37 -14.90
C GLU A 413 5.32 20.10 -13.57
N GLY A 414 6.22 19.93 -12.61
CA GLY A 414 6.08 20.48 -11.26
C GLY A 414 4.89 19.89 -10.51
N ARG A 415 3.74 20.57 -10.55
CA ARG A 415 2.46 20.10 -9.97
C ARG A 415 1.45 19.66 -11.01
N ARG A 416 1.74 19.85 -12.30
CA ARG A 416 0.78 19.67 -13.38
C ARG A 416 0.96 18.32 -14.06
N LEU A 417 -0.09 17.49 -14.07
CA LEU A 417 -0.17 16.33 -14.96
C LEU A 417 -0.73 16.83 -16.30
N THR A 418 0.00 16.61 -17.38
CA THR A 418 -0.29 17.20 -18.69
C THR A 418 -0.87 16.18 -19.67
N ILE A 419 -1.70 16.66 -20.60
CA ILE A 419 -2.20 15.86 -21.72
C ILE A 419 -1.05 15.46 -22.64
N SER A 420 -0.06 16.34 -22.83
CA SER A 420 1.11 16.06 -23.65
C SER A 420 1.90 14.86 -23.11
N ALA A 421 2.20 14.82 -21.81
CA ALA A 421 2.87 13.68 -21.19
C ALA A 421 2.03 12.39 -21.32
N TYR A 422 0.73 12.49 -21.09
CA TYR A 422 -0.21 11.36 -21.23
C TYR A 422 -0.27 10.79 -22.66
N ARG A 423 -0.27 11.65 -23.69
CA ARG A 423 -0.24 11.20 -25.09
C ARG A 423 1.14 10.67 -25.49
N ASN A 424 2.22 11.27 -24.99
CA ASN A 424 3.59 10.82 -25.28
C ASN A 424 3.89 9.42 -24.71
N MET A 425 3.29 9.04 -23.58
CA MET A 425 3.35 7.66 -23.07
C MET A 425 2.44 6.68 -23.83
N GLY A 426 1.63 7.15 -24.79
CA GLY A 426 0.69 6.32 -25.55
C GLY A 426 -0.61 6.01 -24.81
N GLY A 427 -1.02 6.87 -23.89
CA GLY A 427 -2.24 6.72 -23.10
C GLY A 427 -2.19 5.55 -22.12
N VAL A 428 -3.36 5.11 -21.65
CA VAL A 428 -3.51 4.02 -20.67
C VAL A 428 -2.79 2.73 -21.11
N ARG A 429 -3.01 2.30 -22.36
CA ARG A 429 -2.39 1.07 -22.90
C ARG A 429 -0.89 1.26 -23.14
N GLY A 430 -0.47 2.41 -23.66
CA GLY A 430 0.93 2.70 -23.96
C GLY A 430 1.80 2.73 -22.71
N ALA A 431 1.30 3.28 -21.60
CA ALA A 431 2.05 3.31 -20.34
C ALA A 431 2.44 1.89 -19.89
N LEU A 432 1.49 0.95 -19.90
CA LEU A 432 1.77 -0.45 -19.53
C LEU A 432 2.73 -1.12 -20.51
N ALA A 433 2.56 -0.87 -21.80
CA ALA A 433 3.46 -1.40 -22.84
C ALA A 433 4.90 -0.89 -22.67
N GLN A 434 5.06 0.40 -22.38
CA GLN A 434 6.37 1.01 -22.16
C GLN A 434 7.07 0.44 -20.92
N HIS A 435 6.32 0.18 -19.85
CA HIS A 435 6.85 -0.44 -18.63
C HIS A 435 7.30 -1.87 -18.84
N ALA A 436 6.50 -2.66 -19.57
CA ALA A 436 6.87 -4.01 -19.97
C ALA A 436 8.11 -4.04 -20.86
N GLU A 437 8.17 -3.14 -21.85
CA GLU A 437 9.31 -3.03 -22.76
C GLU A 437 10.57 -2.55 -22.02
N THR A 438 10.44 -1.61 -21.08
CA THR A 438 11.57 -1.15 -20.25
C THR A 438 12.11 -2.29 -19.37
N THR A 439 11.21 -3.02 -18.71
CA THR A 439 11.58 -4.18 -17.86
C THR A 439 12.30 -5.24 -18.69
N PHE A 440 11.76 -5.58 -19.87
CA PHE A 440 12.40 -6.53 -20.79
C PHE A 440 13.78 -6.06 -21.28
N ASN A 441 13.93 -4.77 -21.59
CA ASN A 441 15.21 -4.26 -22.08
C ASN A 441 16.29 -4.19 -20.99
N LEU A 442 15.89 -4.09 -19.71
CA LEU A 442 16.79 -4.12 -18.54
C LEU A 442 17.28 -5.53 -18.16
N LEU A 443 16.74 -6.59 -18.79
CA LEU A 443 17.20 -7.97 -18.58
C LEU A 443 18.71 -8.09 -18.86
N ARG A 444 19.41 -8.84 -18.00
CA ARG A 444 20.89 -8.85 -17.89
C ARG A 444 21.64 -9.34 -19.13
N SER A 445 21.03 -10.19 -19.95
CA SER A 445 21.65 -10.73 -21.15
C SER A 445 20.62 -11.14 -22.21
N ASP A 446 21.07 -11.37 -23.45
CA ASP A 446 20.20 -11.86 -24.51
C ASP A 446 19.59 -13.25 -24.19
N GLN A 447 20.30 -14.09 -23.42
CA GLN A 447 19.75 -15.35 -22.91
C GLN A 447 18.57 -15.14 -21.94
N HIS A 448 18.63 -14.12 -21.07
CA HIS A 448 17.49 -13.78 -20.22
C HIS A 448 16.29 -13.31 -21.06
N ARG A 449 16.54 -12.59 -22.15
CA ARG A 449 15.50 -12.14 -23.09
C ARG A 449 14.85 -13.29 -23.83
N GLU A 450 15.61 -14.29 -24.26
CA GLU A 450 15.07 -15.53 -24.85
C GLU A 450 14.21 -16.31 -23.84
N ILE A 451 14.67 -16.44 -22.60
CA ILE A 451 13.90 -17.08 -21.52
C ILE A 451 12.64 -16.28 -21.19
N ALA A 452 12.70 -14.95 -21.19
CA ALA A 452 11.52 -14.11 -21.01
C ALA A 452 10.49 -14.33 -22.12
N GLN A 453 10.92 -14.40 -23.39
CA GLN A 453 10.02 -14.74 -24.50
C GLN A 453 9.33 -16.09 -24.28
N MET A 454 10.09 -17.12 -23.88
CA MET A 454 9.53 -18.45 -23.57
C MET A 454 8.53 -18.41 -22.41
N LEU A 455 8.88 -17.70 -21.33
CA LEU A 455 8.03 -17.52 -20.16
C LEU A 455 6.69 -16.90 -20.56
N PHE A 456 6.72 -15.74 -21.21
CA PHE A 456 5.51 -15.04 -21.61
C PHE A 456 4.64 -15.88 -22.55
N LEU A 457 5.21 -16.59 -23.51
CA LEU A 457 4.44 -17.50 -24.38
C LEU A 457 3.80 -18.66 -23.62
N ARG A 458 4.44 -19.20 -22.56
CA ARG A 458 3.85 -20.23 -21.70
C ARG A 458 2.67 -19.71 -20.88
N LEU A 459 2.71 -18.43 -20.49
CA LEU A 459 1.67 -17.74 -19.74
C LEU A 459 0.46 -17.31 -20.61
N ILE A 460 0.45 -17.68 -21.90
CA ILE A 460 -0.64 -17.37 -22.84
C ILE A 460 -1.32 -18.65 -23.29
N GLU A 461 -2.63 -18.59 -23.38
CA GLU A 461 -3.45 -19.60 -24.01
C GLU A 461 -4.23 -18.97 -25.17
N VAL A 462 -4.31 -19.68 -26.30
CA VAL A 462 -5.03 -19.20 -27.49
C VAL A 462 -6.27 -20.06 -27.66
N GLY A 463 -7.45 -19.44 -27.50
CA GLY A 463 -8.74 -20.10 -27.63
C GLY A 463 -9.06 -20.53 -29.06
N ALA A 464 -10.15 -21.30 -29.21
CA ALA A 464 -10.61 -21.78 -30.52
C ALA A 464 -10.98 -20.65 -31.50
N ASN A 465 -11.40 -19.49 -30.97
CA ASN A 465 -11.66 -18.26 -31.72
C ASN A 465 -10.39 -17.47 -32.08
N GLY A 466 -9.21 -17.93 -31.66
CA GLY A 466 -7.93 -17.26 -31.87
C GLY A 466 -7.62 -16.13 -30.89
N GLU A 467 -8.46 -15.90 -29.89
CA GLU A 467 -8.19 -14.90 -28.85
C GLU A 467 -7.15 -15.42 -27.86
N ALA A 468 -6.13 -14.58 -27.61
CA ALA A 468 -5.10 -14.85 -26.62
C ALA A 468 -5.55 -14.35 -25.25
N VAL A 469 -5.60 -15.26 -24.29
CA VAL A 469 -5.94 -15.00 -22.88
C VAL A 469 -4.77 -15.39 -21.99
N ARG A 470 -4.73 -14.81 -20.78
CA ARG A 470 -3.71 -15.19 -19.80
C ARG A 470 -3.98 -16.59 -19.26
N ARG A 471 -2.92 -17.32 -19.01
CA ARG A 471 -2.91 -18.65 -18.39
C ARG A 471 -2.10 -18.61 -17.09
N ARG A 472 -2.45 -19.47 -16.14
CA ARG A 472 -1.62 -19.76 -14.97
C ARG A 472 -0.77 -20.99 -15.24
N VAL A 473 0.51 -20.94 -14.86
CA VAL A 473 1.49 -22.00 -15.12
C VAL A 473 2.22 -22.33 -13.83
N THR A 474 2.44 -23.62 -13.55
CA THR A 474 3.18 -24.04 -12.35
C THR A 474 4.67 -23.75 -12.51
N THR A 475 5.37 -23.50 -11.40
CA THR A 475 6.83 -23.34 -11.42
C THR A 475 7.54 -24.60 -11.91
N ASP A 476 6.96 -25.77 -11.65
CA ASP A 476 7.42 -27.05 -12.21
C ASP A 476 7.32 -27.11 -13.74
N GLU A 477 6.23 -26.59 -14.33
CA GLU A 477 6.10 -26.48 -15.80
C GLU A 477 7.10 -25.45 -16.37
N LEU A 478 7.57 -24.51 -15.56
CA LEU A 478 8.58 -23.52 -15.94
C LEU A 478 10.02 -24.03 -15.80
N LEU A 479 10.26 -25.19 -15.19
CA LEU A 479 11.58 -25.82 -15.15
C LEU A 479 12.05 -26.17 -16.57
N LEU A 480 13.35 -25.94 -16.80
CA LEU A 480 14.04 -26.23 -18.04
C LEU A 480 15.01 -27.41 -17.83
N VAL A 481 15.40 -28.04 -18.94
CA VAL A 481 16.18 -29.29 -18.92
C VAL A 481 17.52 -29.14 -18.19
N ASP A 482 18.12 -27.95 -18.24
CA ASP A 482 19.36 -27.64 -17.53
C ASP A 482 19.13 -26.70 -16.33
N ASP A 483 19.90 -26.94 -15.27
CA ASP A 483 19.80 -26.18 -14.01
C ASP A 483 20.12 -24.69 -14.18
N SER A 484 21.00 -24.34 -15.13
CA SER A 484 21.40 -22.96 -15.40
C SER A 484 20.25 -22.15 -15.99
N SER A 485 19.58 -22.68 -17.00
CA SER A 485 18.41 -22.04 -17.61
C SER A 485 17.23 -22.01 -16.63
N SER A 486 17.06 -23.03 -15.80
CA SER A 486 16.05 -23.02 -14.73
C SER A 486 16.31 -21.92 -13.70
N ALA A 487 17.57 -21.71 -13.30
CA ALA A 487 17.93 -20.60 -12.42
C ALA A 487 17.68 -19.24 -13.09
N MET A 488 17.98 -19.11 -14.39
CA MET A 488 17.72 -17.89 -15.15
C MET A 488 16.22 -17.63 -15.32
N MET A 489 15.40 -18.66 -15.54
CA MET A 489 13.94 -18.56 -15.54
C MET A 489 13.40 -17.98 -14.23
N ARG A 490 13.88 -18.46 -13.08
CA ARG A 490 13.49 -17.90 -11.77
C ARG A 490 13.87 -16.42 -11.64
N GLN A 491 15.08 -16.04 -12.06
CA GLN A 491 15.51 -14.63 -12.05
C GLN A 491 14.63 -13.75 -12.94
N VAL A 492 14.27 -14.24 -14.14
CA VAL A 492 13.35 -13.52 -15.03
C VAL A 492 11.97 -13.37 -14.38
N ILE A 493 11.43 -14.45 -13.79
CA ILE A 493 10.14 -14.40 -13.07
C ILE A 493 10.19 -13.36 -11.95
N GLU A 494 11.23 -13.38 -11.11
CA GLU A 494 11.43 -12.41 -10.02
C GLU A 494 11.48 -10.97 -10.54
N GLU A 495 12.25 -10.69 -11.60
CA GLU A 495 12.34 -9.35 -12.19
C GLU A 495 10.98 -8.82 -12.68
N PHE A 496 10.17 -9.67 -13.30
CA PHE A 496 8.85 -9.27 -13.77
C PHE A 496 7.79 -9.23 -12.64
N ILE A 497 7.96 -9.98 -11.55
CA ILE A 497 7.13 -9.87 -10.34
C ILE A 497 7.45 -8.56 -9.60
N ASP A 498 8.72 -8.22 -9.46
CA ASP A 498 9.18 -6.95 -8.87
C ASP A 498 8.69 -5.75 -9.68
N ALA A 499 8.64 -5.89 -11.01
CA ALA A 499 8.03 -4.93 -11.91
C ALA A 499 6.49 -4.96 -11.92
N HIS A 500 5.84 -5.85 -11.15
CA HIS A 500 4.39 -6.08 -11.07
C HIS A 500 3.70 -6.46 -12.39
N LEU A 501 4.46 -6.96 -13.37
CA LEU A 501 3.94 -7.45 -14.65
C LEU A 501 3.50 -8.92 -14.56
N LEU A 502 4.12 -9.67 -13.65
CA LEU A 502 3.72 -11.01 -13.24
C LEU A 502 3.29 -11.01 -11.78
N PHE A 503 2.49 -12.00 -11.43
CA PHE A 503 2.15 -12.32 -10.05
C PHE A 503 2.30 -13.83 -9.85
N ALA A 504 2.89 -14.21 -8.72
CA ALA A 504 2.96 -15.58 -8.25
C ALA A 504 1.80 -15.86 -7.29
N ASP A 505 1.13 -16.98 -7.50
CA ASP A 505 -0.02 -17.47 -6.74
C ASP A 505 0.25 -18.94 -6.37
N THR A 506 -0.34 -19.47 -5.32
CA THR A 506 0.04 -20.80 -4.80
C THR A 506 -1.13 -21.77 -4.83
N VAL A 507 -1.33 -22.47 -5.95
CA VAL A 507 -2.45 -23.41 -6.09
C VAL A 507 -2.12 -24.78 -5.52
N GLY A 508 -2.58 -25.02 -4.29
CA GLY A 508 -2.53 -26.31 -3.62
C GLY A 508 -1.26 -26.42 -2.79
N SER A 509 -0.28 -27.15 -3.31
CA SER A 509 1.11 -27.17 -2.82
C SER A 509 2.09 -26.67 -3.89
N THR A 510 1.56 -26.04 -4.94
CA THR A 510 2.30 -25.75 -6.17
C THR A 510 2.28 -24.26 -6.43
N GLU A 511 3.47 -23.67 -6.48
CA GLU A 511 3.65 -22.29 -6.87
C GLU A 511 3.33 -22.13 -8.37
N THR A 512 2.56 -21.09 -8.70
CA THR A 512 2.12 -20.78 -10.06
C THR A 512 2.44 -19.34 -10.39
N VAL A 513 2.65 -19.05 -11.67
CA VAL A 513 2.95 -17.72 -12.19
C VAL A 513 1.92 -17.37 -13.27
N THR A 514 1.50 -16.11 -13.31
CA THR A 514 0.60 -15.59 -14.36
C THR A 514 0.80 -14.10 -14.60
N LEU A 515 0.20 -13.58 -15.68
CA LEU A 515 0.16 -12.15 -15.95
C LEU A 515 -0.70 -11.43 -14.91
N SER A 516 -0.16 -10.35 -14.36
CA SER A 516 -0.91 -9.44 -13.47
C SER A 516 -2.15 -8.89 -14.17
N HIS A 517 -2.00 -8.51 -15.45
CA HIS A 517 -3.07 -7.92 -16.26
C HIS A 517 -3.11 -8.48 -17.68
N GLU A 518 -4.30 -8.87 -18.14
CA GLU A 518 -4.54 -9.33 -19.51
C GLU A 518 -4.36 -8.22 -20.55
N ALA A 519 -4.50 -6.95 -20.14
CA ALA A 519 -4.22 -5.79 -20.98
C ALA A 519 -2.80 -5.83 -21.58
N LEU A 520 -1.84 -6.48 -20.90
CA LEU A 520 -0.47 -6.64 -21.39
C LEU A 520 -0.42 -7.40 -22.73
N ILE A 521 -1.29 -8.40 -22.92
CA ILE A 521 -1.39 -9.21 -24.15
C ILE A 521 -1.74 -8.31 -25.35
N ARG A 522 -2.61 -7.32 -25.13
CA ARG A 522 -3.11 -6.42 -26.17
C ARG A 522 -2.21 -5.19 -26.36
N ALA A 523 -1.58 -4.71 -25.29
CA ALA A 523 -0.83 -3.46 -25.29
C ALA A 523 0.64 -3.64 -25.70
N TRP A 524 1.30 -4.72 -25.28
CA TRP A 524 2.74 -4.89 -25.50
C TRP A 524 3.04 -5.44 -26.90
N GLU A 525 3.55 -4.58 -27.79
CA GLU A 525 3.84 -4.92 -29.19
C GLU A 525 4.71 -6.16 -29.36
N ARG A 526 5.75 -6.28 -28.54
CA ARG A 526 6.68 -7.42 -28.58
C ARG A 526 5.97 -8.74 -28.27
N LEU A 527 5.14 -8.77 -27.23
CA LEU A 527 4.35 -9.95 -26.87
C LEU A 527 3.34 -10.30 -27.98
N ARG A 528 2.68 -9.30 -28.58
CA ARG A 528 1.82 -9.53 -29.74
C ARG A 528 2.58 -10.12 -30.92
N GLY A 529 3.79 -9.63 -31.20
CA GLY A 529 4.67 -10.19 -32.21
C GLY A 529 4.98 -11.66 -31.95
N TRP A 530 5.38 -12.00 -30.73
CA TRP A 530 5.65 -13.38 -30.32
C TRP A 530 4.42 -14.28 -30.46
N ILE A 531 3.25 -13.83 -30.03
CA ILE A 531 1.99 -14.58 -30.15
C ILE A 531 1.61 -14.76 -31.62
N ALA A 532 1.81 -13.75 -32.47
CA ALA A 532 1.52 -13.85 -33.90
C ALA A 532 2.46 -14.83 -34.61
N GLU A 533 3.75 -14.82 -34.28
CA GLU A 533 4.75 -15.73 -34.84
C GLU A 533 4.57 -17.19 -34.39
N ARG A 534 4.11 -17.39 -33.14
CA ARG A 534 3.96 -18.71 -32.51
C ARG A 534 2.51 -19.15 -32.32
N GLY A 535 1.56 -18.46 -32.96
CA GLY A 535 0.14 -18.64 -32.69
C GLY A 535 -0.37 -20.05 -32.96
N ASP A 536 0.10 -20.69 -34.02
CA ASP A 536 -0.28 -22.08 -34.34
C ASP A 536 0.36 -23.09 -33.36
N ASP A 537 1.61 -22.86 -32.95
CA ASP A 537 2.28 -23.66 -31.91
C ASP A 537 1.52 -23.56 -30.57
N LEU A 538 1.06 -22.36 -30.20
CA LEU A 538 0.27 -22.12 -28.98
C LEU A 538 -1.10 -22.84 -29.02
N LYS A 539 -1.78 -22.85 -30.17
CA LYS A 539 -3.05 -23.57 -30.36
C LYS A 539 -2.85 -25.08 -30.23
N ILE A 540 -1.80 -25.62 -30.85
CA ILE A 540 -1.46 -27.05 -30.75
C ILE A 540 -1.16 -27.40 -29.29
N GLY A 541 -0.32 -26.60 -28.61
CA GLY A 541 -0.02 -26.80 -27.20
C GLY A 541 -1.25 -26.76 -26.30
N SER A 542 -2.21 -25.86 -26.58
CA SER A 542 -3.46 -25.75 -25.82
C SER A 542 -4.34 -26.99 -26.01
N ARG A 543 -4.43 -27.51 -27.24
CA ARG A 543 -5.14 -28.78 -27.53
C ARG A 543 -4.49 -29.97 -26.84
N ILE A 544 -3.16 -30.13 -26.95
CA ILE A 544 -2.45 -31.24 -26.31
C ILE A 544 -2.67 -31.23 -24.80
N ARG A 545 -2.65 -30.05 -24.16
CA ARG A 545 -2.93 -29.93 -22.73
C ARG A 545 -4.37 -30.28 -22.38
N ALA A 546 -5.33 -29.82 -23.17
CA ALA A 546 -6.74 -30.18 -22.97
C ALA A 546 -6.94 -31.70 -23.08
N ASP A 547 -6.38 -32.32 -24.11
CA ASP A 547 -6.42 -33.77 -24.32
C ASP A 547 -5.73 -34.52 -23.16
N ALA A 548 -4.61 -34.00 -22.64
CA ALA A 548 -3.88 -34.59 -21.52
C ALA A 548 -4.59 -34.46 -20.16
N VAL A 549 -5.50 -33.49 -20.01
CA VAL A 549 -6.37 -33.37 -18.83
C VAL A 549 -7.58 -34.29 -18.95
N GLU A 550 -8.06 -34.55 -20.17
CA GLU A 550 -9.15 -35.49 -20.43
C GLU A 550 -8.71 -36.96 -20.28
N TRP A 551 -7.47 -37.27 -20.66
CA TRP A 551 -6.84 -38.60 -20.51
C TRP A 551 -6.48 -38.91 -19.05
#